data_AF-A0A2W4WAC0-F1
#
_entry.id   AF-A0A2W4WAC0-F1
#
_cell.length_a   1.000
_cell.length_b   1.000
_cell.length_c   1.000
_cell.angle_alpha   90.00
_cell.angle_beta   90.00
_cell.angle_gamma   90.00
#
_symmetry.space_group_name_H-M   'P 1'
#
loop_
_entity.id
_entity.type
_entity.pdbx_description
1 polymer ?
#
loop_
_entity_poly.entity_id
_entity_poly.type
_entity_poly.pdbx_seq_one_letter_code
_entity_poly.pdbx_strand_id
1 'polypeptide(L)' 'MGIQDRAEATGKNVEGKVQEAAGKVTGNTSDEMKGKAKQGQAKAEHAKEDVKDSVKDAVD' A
#
# COMPACT_ATOMS: atom_id res chain seq x y z
N MET A 1 10.24 -7.79 -20.53
CA MET A 1 10.60 -6.53 -19.85
C MET A 1 12.03 -6.17 -20.23
N GLY A 2 12.20 -5.05 -20.92
CA GLY A 2 13.50 -4.61 -21.44
C GLY A 2 14.42 -4.04 -20.36
N ILE A 3 15.69 -3.83 -20.71
CA ILE A 3 16.70 -3.23 -19.81
C ILE A 3 16.29 -1.82 -19.37
N GLN A 4 15.56 -1.09 -20.23
CA GLN A 4 14.99 0.22 -19.91
C GLN A 4 13.94 0.15 -18.79
N ASP A 5 13.03 -0.83 -18.84
CA ASP A 5 12.07 -1.13 -17.77
C ASP A 5 12.77 -1.37 -16.42
N ARG A 6 13.91 -2.06 -16.46
CA ARG A 6 14.70 -2.39 -15.27
C ARG A 6 15.44 -1.17 -14.69
N ALA A 7 15.93 -0.29 -15.56
CA ALA A 7 16.56 0.97 -15.16
C ALA A 7 15.53 1.94 -14.57
N GLU A 8 14.35 2.03 -15.18
CA GLU A 8 13.24 2.86 -14.69
C GLU A 8 12.72 2.37 -13.34
N ALA A 9 12.58 1.05 -13.17
CA ALA A 9 12.23 0.44 -11.90
C ALA A 9 13.28 0.73 -10.82
N THR A 10 14.56 0.69 -11.17
CA THR A 10 15.65 0.99 -10.22
C THR A 10 15.67 2.47 -9.83
N GLY A 11 15.46 3.37 -10.79
CA GLY A 11 15.36 4.82 -10.53
C GLY A 11 14.19 5.15 -9.60
N LYS A 12 13.00 4.62 -9.89
CA LYS A 12 11.81 4.77 -9.03
C LYS A 12 12.04 4.22 -7.61
N ASN A 13 12.79 3.13 -7.48
CA ASN A 13 13.10 2.54 -6.17
C ASN A 13 14.07 3.40 -5.34
N VAL A 14 15.01 4.08 -5.99
CA VAL A 14 15.93 5.02 -5.32
C VAL A 14 15.19 6.30 -4.92
N GLU A 15 14.36 6.85 -5.80
CA GLU A 15 13.55 8.04 -5.54
C GLU A 15 12.55 7.80 -4.39
N GLY A 16 11.91 6.63 -4.37
CA GLY A 16 11.03 6.21 -3.27
C GLY A 16 11.78 6.11 -1.93
N LYS A 17 12.99 5.55 -1.90
CA LYS A 17 13.82 5.51 -0.68
C LYS A 17 14.23 6.89 -0.20
N VAL A 18 14.53 7.81 -1.12
CA VAL A 18 14.85 9.20 -0.78
C VAL A 18 13.62 9.91 -0.21
N GLN A 19 12.42 9.69 -0.79
CA GLN A 19 11.17 10.20 -0.24
C GLN A 19 10.81 9.59 1.11
N GLU A 20 11.05 8.30 1.34
CA GLU A 20 10.86 7.67 2.65
C GLU A 20 11.82 8.24 3.70
N ALA A 21 13.09 8.39 3.34
CA ALA A 21 14.10 8.98 4.22
C ALA A 21 13.76 10.44 4.54
N ALA A 22 13.38 11.23 3.54
CA ALA A 22 12.92 12.60 3.70
C ALA A 22 11.64 12.65 4.54
N GLY A 23 10.67 11.77 4.32
CA GLY A 23 9.42 11.69 5.09
C GLY A 23 9.65 11.35 6.57
N LYS A 24 10.60 10.44 6.85
CA LYS A 24 11.04 10.12 8.23
C LYS A 24 11.82 11.26 8.88
N VAL A 25 12.69 11.95 8.12
CA VAL A 25 13.53 13.05 8.63
C VAL A 25 12.73 14.35 8.83
N THR A 26 11.85 14.68 7.90
CA THR A 26 10.90 15.82 8.00
C THR A 26 9.80 15.56 9.02
N GLY A 27 9.58 14.30 9.42
CA GLY A 27 8.55 13.96 10.40
C GLY A 27 7.14 14.23 9.88
N ASN A 28 6.86 13.88 8.62
CA ASN A 28 5.52 13.93 8.05
C ASN A 28 4.68 12.76 8.60
N THR A 29 4.43 12.79 9.91
CA THR A 29 3.51 11.90 10.64
C THR A 29 2.15 11.83 9.95
N SER A 30 1.74 12.89 9.24
CA SER A 30 0.51 12.92 8.44
C SER A 30 0.49 11.90 7.30
N ASP A 31 1.59 11.68 6.57
CA ASP A 31 1.63 10.69 5.48
C ASP A 31 1.76 9.26 6.02
N GLU A 32 2.53 9.05 7.10
CA GLU A 32 2.59 7.75 7.77
C GLU A 32 1.22 7.38 8.38
N MET A 33 0.53 8.32 9.01
CA MET A 33 -0.82 8.12 9.54
C MET A 33 -1.84 7.90 8.44
N LYS A 34 -1.79 8.67 7.34
CA LYS A 34 -2.67 8.43 6.17
C LYS A 34 -2.42 7.05 5.56
N GLY A 35 -1.16 6.62 5.47
CA GLY A 35 -0.79 5.29 5.00
C GLY A 35 -1.34 4.19 5.89
N LYS A 36 -1.11 4.28 7.21
CA LYS A 36 -1.65 3.32 8.19
C LYS A 36 -3.18 3.31 8.22
N ALA A 37 -3.82 4.48 8.13
CA ALA A 37 -5.28 4.59 8.07
C ALA A 37 -5.84 3.92 6.82
N LYS A 38 -5.26 4.18 5.64
CA LYS A 38 -5.64 3.51 4.38
C LYS A 38 -5.44 2.00 4.46
N GLN A 39 -4.34 1.52 5.03
CA GLN A 39 -4.12 0.09 5.22
C GLN A 39 -5.14 -0.54 6.19
N GLY A 40 -5.49 0.14 7.28
CA GLY A 40 -6.54 -0.30 8.19
C GLY A 40 -7.91 -0.37 7.52
N GLN A 41 -8.23 0.64 6.71
CA GLN A 41 -9.48 0.72 5.95
C GLN A 41 -9.56 -0.41 4.92
N ALA A 42 -8.48 -0.66 4.17
CA ALA A 42 -8.39 -1.76 3.21
C ALA A 42 -8.54 -3.14 3.87
N LYS A 43 -7.94 -3.36 5.05
CA LYS A 43 -8.12 -4.62 5.79
C LYS A 43 -9.56 -4.82 6.27
N ALA A 44 -10.19 -3.77 6.77
CA ALA A 44 -11.62 -3.81 7.11
C ALA A 44 -12.48 -4.07 5.86
N GLU A 45 -12.04 -3.57 4.71
CA GLU A 45 -12.65 -3.78 3.41
C GLU A 45 -12.59 -5.21 2.89
N HIS A 46 -11.44 -5.86 3.05
CA HIS A 46 -11.32 -7.27 2.74
C HIS A 46 -12.10 -8.13 3.72
N ALA A 47 -11.98 -7.88 5.03
CA ALA A 47 -12.68 -8.67 6.04
C ALA A 47 -14.21 -8.65 5.87
N LYS A 48 -14.80 -7.51 5.50
CA LYS A 48 -16.25 -7.44 5.20
C LYS A 48 -16.63 -8.17 3.91
N GLU A 49 -15.72 -8.24 2.95
CA GLU A 49 -15.91 -8.95 1.68
C GLU A 49 -15.79 -10.47 1.87
N ASP A 50 -14.77 -10.94 2.60
CA ASP A 50 -14.60 -12.35 3.01
C ASP A 50 -15.81 -12.89 3.77
N VAL A 51 -16.38 -12.08 4.69
CA VAL A 51 -17.59 -12.45 5.43
C VAL A 51 -18.81 -12.54 4.50
N LYS A 52 -18.96 -11.61 3.55
CA LYS A 52 -20.05 -11.65 2.57
C LYS A 52 -19.94 -12.87 1.66
N ASP A 53 -18.73 -13.18 1.21
CA ASP A 53 -18.45 -14.31 0.34
C ASP A 53 -18.78 -15.63 1.07
N SER A 54 -18.32 -15.77 2.32
CA SER A 54 -18.61 -16.95 3.16
C SER A 54 -20.10 -17.15 3.44
N VAL A 55 -20.85 -16.06 3.66
CA VAL A 55 -22.32 -16.14 3.86
C VAL A 55 -23.02 -16.54 2.56
N LYS A 56 -22.55 -16.05 1.42
CA LYS A 56 -23.11 -16.38 0.12
C LYS A 56 -22.86 -17.85 -0.23
N ASP A 57 -21.66 -18.35 0.03
CA ASP A 57 -21.29 -19.76 -0.19
C ASP A 57 -22.11 -20.71 0.72
N ALA A 58 -22.44 -20.28 1.95
CA ALA A 58 -23.26 -21.08 2.87
C ALA A 58 -24.77 -21.05 2.57
N VAL A 59 -25.24 -20.11 1.76
CA VAL A 59 -26.65 -19.94 1.38
C VAL A 59 -26.96 -20.53 0.01
N ASP A 60 -25.95 -20.74 -0.85
CA ASP A 60 -26.07 -21.41 -2.16
C ASP A 60 -26.25 -22.94 -2.03
#